data_AF-A0A935JWM6-F1
#
_entry.id   AF-A0A935JWM6-F1
#
_cell.length_a   1.000
_cell.length_b   1.000
_cell.length_c   1.000
_cell.angle_alpha   90.00
_cell.angle_beta   90.00
_cell.angle_gamma   90.00
#
_symmetry.space_group_name_H-M   'P 1'
#
loop_
_entity.id
_entity.type
_entity.pdbx_description
1 polymer ?
#
loop_
_entity_poly.entity_id
_entity_poly.type
_entity_poly.pdbx_seq_one_letter_code
_entity_poly.pdbx_strand_id
1 'polypeptide(L)'
;MFHAFDQADASTTRHYGGSGLGLTISKKIAEAMGGNAGATSQPGQGSTFWLTGWFGRGSSLAVSTSALITDAEQGIRQRFSGCRILVVEDEPVNREIWPILLEKPGLVGRFCRRWYRGARSLQRLTV
;
A
#
# COMPACT_ATOMS: atom_id res chain seq x y z
N MET A 1 9.35 19.59 -13.25
CA MET A 1 8.35 19.50 -12.14
C MET A 1 7.88 18.07 -11.78
N PHE A 2 8.20 17.03 -12.56
CA PHE A 2 8.00 15.62 -12.16
C PHE A 2 9.24 14.75 -12.49
N HIS A 3 10.41 15.35 -12.40
CA HIS A 3 11.68 14.64 -12.37
C HIS A 3 12.13 14.59 -10.92
N ALA A 4 12.72 13.46 -10.51
CA ALA A 4 13.16 13.19 -9.14
C ALA A 4 14.21 14.19 -8.59
N PHE A 5 14.61 15.19 -9.39
CA PHE A 5 15.64 16.18 -9.08
C PHE A 5 15.26 17.62 -9.45
N ASP A 6 14.02 17.85 -9.91
CA ASP A 6 13.53 19.19 -10.33
C ASP A 6 12.80 19.93 -9.22
N GLN A 7 12.60 19.31 -8.06
CA GLN A 7 11.99 19.99 -6.93
C GLN A 7 13.04 20.93 -6.35
N ALA A 8 12.96 22.17 -6.83
CA ALA A 8 13.64 23.39 -6.43
C ALA A 8 14.41 23.27 -5.10
N ASP A 9 15.71 23.51 -5.21
CA ASP A 9 16.61 24.06 -4.20
C ASP A 9 16.40 23.55 -2.76
N ALA A 10 17.41 22.85 -2.22
CA ALA A 10 17.42 22.23 -0.90
C ALA A 10 17.05 23.17 0.27
N SER A 11 16.92 24.48 0.01
CA SER A 11 16.40 25.52 0.90
C SER A 11 14.90 25.36 1.23
N THR A 12 14.05 24.89 0.31
CA THR A 12 12.59 24.79 0.54
C THR A 12 12.16 23.52 1.28
N THR A 13 12.91 22.43 1.11
CA THR A 13 12.67 21.12 1.74
C THR A 13 12.76 21.20 3.28
N ARG A 14 13.61 22.10 3.81
CA ARG A 14 13.77 22.31 5.26
C ARG A 14 12.65 23.13 5.90
N HIS A 15 11.98 24.00 5.15
CA HIS A 15 10.97 24.88 5.73
C HIS A 15 9.58 24.22 5.88
N TYR A 16 9.28 23.22 5.05
CA TYR A 16 7.95 22.58 5.01
C TYR A 16 7.96 21.04 5.21
N GLY A 17 9.11 20.46 5.58
CA GLY A 17 9.15 19.13 6.23
C GLY A 17 8.76 17.92 5.38
N GLY A 18 9.04 17.92 4.08
CA GLY A 18 8.78 16.75 3.20
C GLY A 18 10.03 16.34 2.42
N SER A 19 10.30 15.05 2.24
CA SER A 19 11.49 14.52 1.54
C SER A 19 11.55 14.81 0.03
N GLY A 20 10.58 15.53 -0.53
CA GLY A 20 10.43 15.75 -1.98
C GLY A 20 10.05 14.49 -2.78
N LEU A 21 9.91 13.33 -2.13
CA LEU A 21 9.65 12.07 -2.82
C LEU A 21 8.18 11.88 -3.22
N GLY A 22 7.25 12.58 -2.57
CA GLY A 22 5.80 12.34 -2.71
C GLY A 22 5.29 12.40 -4.15
N LEU A 23 5.65 13.45 -4.90
CA LEU A 23 5.22 13.60 -6.31
C LEU A 23 5.90 12.58 -7.23
N THR A 24 7.14 12.21 -6.93
CA THR A 24 7.87 11.16 -7.67
C THR A 24 7.22 9.80 -7.46
N ILE A 25 6.80 9.48 -6.23
CA ILE A 25 6.08 8.24 -5.91
C ILE A 25 4.71 8.23 -6.59
N SER A 26 3.93 9.30 -6.48
CA SER A 26 2.60 9.40 -7.10
C SER A 26 2.66 9.24 -8.62
N LYS A 27 3.67 9.81 -9.28
CA LYS A 27 3.87 9.62 -10.73
C LYS A 27 4.20 8.17 -11.09
N LYS A 28 5.10 7.52 -10.33
CA LYS A 28 5.42 6.10 -10.56
C LYS A 28 4.21 5.19 -10.39
N ILE A 29 3.34 5.48 -9.41
CA ILE A 29 2.10 4.74 -9.20
C ILE A 29 1.17 4.93 -10.40
N ALA A 30 0.96 6.17 -10.86
CA ALA A 30 0.11 6.44 -12.03
C ALA A 30 0.63 5.74 -13.30
N GLU A 31 1.94 5.79 -13.55
CA GLU A 31 2.59 5.10 -14.67
C GLU A 31 2.44 3.56 -14.55
N ALA A 32 2.59 3.00 -13.34
CA ALA A 32 2.36 1.58 -13.09
C ALA A 32 0.90 1.15 -13.33
N MET A 33 -0.05 2.08 -13.19
CA MET A 33 -1.46 1.90 -13.52
C MET A 33 -1.78 2.18 -15.00
N GLY A 34 -0.75 2.36 -15.84
CA GLY A 34 -0.88 2.66 -17.27
C GLY A 34 -1.42 4.06 -17.58
N GLY A 35 -1.41 4.96 -16.59
CA GLY A 35 -1.78 6.36 -16.75
C GLY A 35 -0.59 7.30 -16.57
N ASN A 36 -0.84 8.52 -16.10
CA ASN A 36 0.16 9.58 -15.96
C ASN A 36 -0.20 10.53 -14.82
N ALA A 37 0.74 11.37 -14.37
CA ALA A 37 0.49 12.39 -13.35
C ALA A 37 1.12 13.74 -13.72
N GLY A 38 0.50 14.82 -13.26
CA GLY A 38 0.92 16.19 -13.58
C GLY A 38 0.40 17.22 -12.58
N ALA A 39 0.76 18.49 -12.82
CA ALA A 39 0.32 19.62 -12.02
C ALA A 39 0.25 20.90 -12.86
N THR A 40 -0.70 21.76 -12.54
CA THR A 40 -0.82 23.14 -13.04
C THR A 40 -0.86 24.06 -11.83
N SER A 41 -0.08 25.14 -11.85
CA SER A 41 -0.01 26.09 -10.74
C SER A 41 0.20 27.49 -11.25
N GLN A 42 -0.44 28.46 -10.59
CA GLN A 42 -0.23 29.87 -10.85
C GLN A 42 -0.07 30.59 -9.50
N PRO A 43 1.00 31.40 -9.33
CA PRO A 43 1.22 32.16 -8.10
C PRO A 43 -0.02 32.98 -7.71
N GLY A 44 -0.43 32.86 -6.45
CA GLY A 44 -1.61 33.55 -5.93
C GLY A 44 -2.97 32.95 -6.32
N GLN A 45 -3.02 31.94 -7.20
CA GLN A 45 -4.27 31.26 -7.60
C GLN A 45 -4.34 29.80 -7.16
N GLY A 46 -3.24 29.25 -6.64
CA GLY A 46 -3.17 27.88 -6.14
C GLY A 46 -2.62 26.90 -7.16
N SER A 47 -2.79 25.61 -6.84
CA SER A 47 -2.21 24.49 -7.59
C SER A 47 -3.22 23.35 -7.74
N THR A 48 -3.29 22.78 -8.93
CA THR A 48 -4.05 21.56 -9.23
C THR A 48 -3.07 20.45 -9.56
N PHE A 49 -3.17 19.33 -8.84
CA PHE A 49 -2.43 18.10 -9.13
C PHE A 49 -3.41 17.07 -9.67
N TRP A 50 -2.99 16.31 -10.68
CA TRP A 50 -3.82 15.31 -11.32
C TRP A 50 -3.06 14.02 -11.59
N LEU A 51 -3.79 12.92 -11.65
CA LEU A 51 -3.30 11.63 -12.11
C LEU A 51 -4.38 10.90 -12.90
N THR A 52 -3.96 10.04 -13.81
CA THR A 52 -4.80 9.12 -14.58
C THR A 52 -4.34 7.69 -14.33
N GLY A 53 -5.22 6.73 -14.57
CA GLY A 53 -4.92 5.30 -14.45
C GLY A 53 -6.03 4.45 -15.02
N TRP A 54 -5.71 3.22 -15.43
CA TRP A 54 -6.70 2.25 -15.89
C TRP A 54 -7.21 1.42 -14.72
N PHE A 55 -8.52 1.36 -14.58
CA PHE A 55 -9.19 0.59 -13.53
C PHE A 55 -10.16 -0.40 -14.15
N GLY A 56 -10.26 -1.59 -13.58
CA GLY A 56 -11.37 -2.49 -13.88
C GLY A 56 -12.70 -1.85 -13.49
N ARG A 57 -13.78 -2.17 -14.21
CA ARG A 57 -15.12 -1.83 -13.75
C ARG A 57 -15.35 -2.54 -12.43
N GLY A 58 -15.69 -1.80 -11.38
CA GLY A 58 -16.09 -2.41 -10.12
C GLY A 58 -17.27 -3.32 -10.39
N SER A 59 -17.11 -4.63 -10.16
CA SER A 59 -18.28 -5.47 -9.92
C SER A 59 -18.96 -4.89 -8.68
N SER A 60 -20.25 -4.60 -8.75
CA SER A 60 -21.03 -4.39 -7.53
C SER A 60 -20.82 -5.64 -6.68
N LEU A 61 -19.92 -5.55 -5.71
CA LEU A 61 -19.97 -6.43 -4.57
C LEU A 61 -21.29 -6.01 -3.94
N ALA A 62 -22.34 -6.79 -4.20
CA ALA A 62 -23.43 -6.88 -3.26
C ALA A 62 -22.75 -7.23 -1.94
N VAL A 63 -22.42 -6.20 -1.16
CA VAL A 63 -22.06 -6.36 0.23
C VAL A 63 -23.34 -6.91 0.80
N SER A 64 -23.42 -8.24 0.87
CA SER A 64 -24.45 -8.92 1.64
C SER A 64 -24.26 -8.41 3.06
N THR A 65 -25.02 -7.37 3.40
CA THR A 65 -25.12 -6.79 4.74
C THR A 65 -25.51 -7.85 5.77
N SER A 66 -26.01 -9.01 5.32
CA SER A 66 -26.21 -10.21 6.13
C SER A 66 -24.93 -10.82 6.72
N ALA A 67 -23.73 -10.51 6.19
CA ALA A 67 -22.46 -11.02 6.73
C ALA A 67 -21.82 -10.08 7.76
N LEU A 68 -22.43 -8.93 8.06
CA LEU A 68 -21.89 -7.94 9.01
C LEU A 68 -22.00 -8.37 10.48
N ILE A 69 -22.58 -9.53 10.76
CA ILE A 69 -22.53 -10.20 12.06
C ILE A 69 -22.03 -11.63 11.86
N THR A 70 -20.92 -11.77 11.15
CA THR A 70 -20.10 -12.98 11.26
C THR A 70 -18.83 -12.54 11.94
N ASP A 71 -18.44 -13.25 12.99
CA ASP A 71 -17.16 -13.05 13.66
C ASP A 71 -16.05 -12.94 12.60
N ALA A 72 -15.40 -11.77 12.54
CA ALA A 72 -14.38 -11.49 11.52
C ALA A 72 -13.25 -12.52 11.57
N GLU A 73 -12.96 -13.06 12.76
CA GLU A 73 -11.98 -14.13 12.97
C GLU A 73 -12.45 -15.43 12.31
N GLN A 74 -13.72 -15.77 12.44
CA GLN A 74 -14.33 -16.94 11.79
C GLN A 74 -14.33 -16.81 10.26
N GLY A 75 -14.66 -15.64 9.73
CA GLY A 75 -14.64 -15.38 8.28
C GLY A 75 -13.24 -15.49 7.68
N ILE A 76 -12.23 -14.94 8.38
CA ILE A 76 -10.82 -15.07 8.01
C ILE A 76 -10.38 -16.54 8.08
N ARG A 77 -10.72 -17.25 9.16
CA ARG A 77 -10.38 -18.67 9.34
C ARG A 77 -10.96 -19.53 8.21
N GLN A 78 -12.24 -19.36 7.86
CA GLN A 78 -12.87 -20.14 6.79
C GLN A 78 -12.21 -19.90 5.44
N ARG A 79 -11.87 -18.65 5.12
CA ARG A 79 -11.38 -18.28 3.80
C ARG A 79 -9.90 -18.56 3.60
N PHE A 80 -9.11 -18.55 4.67
CA PHE A 80 -7.65 -18.64 4.61
C PHE A 80 -7.08 -19.81 5.43
N SER A 81 -7.91 -20.79 5.80
CA SER A 81 -7.46 -22.01 6.47
C SER A 81 -6.37 -22.72 5.65
N GLY A 82 -5.26 -23.09 6.30
CA GLY A 82 -4.12 -23.75 5.65
C GLY A 82 -3.21 -22.83 4.83
N CYS A 83 -3.57 -21.56 4.63
CA CYS A 83 -2.71 -20.60 3.94
C CYS A 83 -1.51 -20.20 4.81
N ARG A 84 -0.34 -20.03 4.18
CA ARG A 84 0.84 -19.45 4.81
C ARG A 84 0.87 -17.96 4.56
N ILE A 85 0.89 -17.16 5.63
CA ILE A 85 0.89 -15.70 5.52
C ILE A 85 2.32 -15.19 5.59
N LEU A 86 2.70 -14.31 4.66
CA LEU A 86 3.96 -13.59 4.72
C LEU A 86 3.72 -12.19 5.32
N VAL A 87 4.26 -11.95 6.50
CA VAL A 87 4.19 -10.63 7.16
C VAL A 87 5.48 -9.88 6.84
N VAL A 88 5.36 -8.74 6.15
CA VAL A 88 6.49 -7.85 5.86
C VAL A 88 6.38 -6.63 6.76
N GLU A 89 7.16 -6.64 7.84
CA GLU A 89 7.12 -5.62 8.89
C GLU A 89 8.57 -5.27 9.26
N ASP A 90 8.92 -3.99 9.23
CA ASP A 90 10.26 -3.48 9.56
C ASP A 90 10.37 -3.02 11.01
N GLU A 91 9.29 -2.50 11.59
CA GLU A 91 9.22 -2.01 12.97
C GLU A 91 9.19 -3.17 14.00
N PRO A 92 10.14 -3.24 14.95
CA PRO A 92 10.21 -4.31 15.95
C PRO A 92 8.94 -4.45 16.80
N VAL A 93 8.35 -3.33 17.24
CA VAL A 93 7.15 -3.36 18.09
C VAL A 93 5.98 -4.03 17.36
N ASN A 94 5.78 -3.72 16.08
CA ASN A 94 4.69 -4.31 15.29
C ASN A 94 4.88 -5.83 15.10
N ARG A 95 6.12 -6.32 15.01
CA ARG A 95 6.39 -7.76 14.90
C ARG A 95 5.99 -8.56 16.12
N GLU A 96 5.96 -7.95 17.30
CA GLU A 96 5.51 -8.60 18.53
C GLU A 96 3.98 -8.70 18.58
N ILE A 97 3.27 -7.80 17.90
CA ILE A 97 1.81 -7.76 17.85
C ILE A 97 1.26 -8.78 16.84
N TRP A 98 1.92 -8.95 15.70
CA TRP A 98 1.43 -9.81 14.61
C TRP A 98 1.14 -11.28 14.99
N PRO A 99 1.97 -11.98 15.80
CA PRO A 99 1.66 -13.33 16.26
C PRO A 99 0.32 -13.40 17.01
N ILE A 100 0.05 -12.41 17.87
CA ILE A 100 -1.18 -12.33 18.67
C ILE A 100 -2.40 -12.15 17.76
N LEU A 101 -2.28 -11.33 16.72
CA LEU A 101 -3.36 -11.08 15.76
C LEU A 101 -3.62 -12.28 14.84
N LEU A 102 -2.60 -13.07 14.52
CA LEU A 102 -2.70 -14.24 13.63
C LEU A 102 -3.12 -15.52 14.37
N GLU A 103 -2.84 -15.63 15.67
CA GLU A 103 -3.20 -16.79 16.49
C GLU A 103 -4.71 -16.95 16.63
N LYS A 104 -5.44 -15.86 16.87
CA LYS A 104 -6.91 -15.88 17.03
C LYS A 104 -7.65 -16.54 15.86
N PRO A 105 -7.41 -16.15 14.58
CA PRO A 105 -7.98 -16.86 13.45
C PRO A 105 -7.34 -18.24 13.19
N GLY A 106 -6.23 -18.60 13.86
CA GLY A 106 -5.51 -19.86 13.69
C GLY A 106 -4.57 -19.88 12.48
N LEU A 107 -4.04 -18.72 12.10
CA LEU A 107 -3.20 -18.54 10.93
C LEU A 107 -1.70 -18.59 11.30
N VAL A 108 -0.89 -19.12 10.38
CA VAL A 108 0.56 -19.21 10.57
C VAL A 108 1.28 -18.16 9.71
N GLY A 109 1.93 -17.21 10.38
CA GLY A 109 2.75 -16.17 9.77
C GLY A 109 4.23 -16.52 9.64
N ARG A 110 4.85 -16.21 8.50
CA ARG A 110 6.31 -16.11 8.34
C ARG A 110 6.69 -14.64 8.24
N PHE A 111 7.69 -14.23 9.01
CA PHE A 111 8.12 -12.83 9.09
C PHE A 111 9.28 -12.55 8.13
N CYS A 112 9.19 -11.41 7.44
CA CYS A 112 10.28 -10.89 6.63
C CYS A 112 10.54 -9.42 6.97
N ARG A 113 11.82 -9.06 7.13
CA ARG A 113 12.22 -7.70 7.53
C ARG A 113 12.25 -6.68 6.39
N ARG A 114 12.12 -7.11 5.13
CA ARG A 114 12.35 -6.25 3.96
C ARG A 114 11.54 -6.69 2.75
N TRP A 115 10.85 -5.74 2.15
CA TRP A 115 9.90 -5.96 1.05
C TRP A 115 10.50 -6.68 -0.16
N TYR A 116 11.73 -6.33 -0.57
CA TYR A 116 12.43 -6.99 -1.69
C TYR A 116 12.83 -8.45 -1.44
N ARG A 117 12.94 -8.87 -0.16
CA ARG A 117 13.13 -10.29 0.20
C ARG A 117 11.79 -11.00 0.32
N GLY A 118 10.75 -10.31 0.79
CA GLY A 118 9.39 -10.82 0.83
C GLY A 118 8.85 -11.17 -0.57
N ALA A 119 9.04 -10.30 -1.55
CA ALA A 119 8.63 -10.52 -2.94
C ALA A 119 9.27 -11.78 -3.58
N ARG A 120 10.53 -12.10 -3.26
CA ARG A 120 11.19 -13.35 -3.69
C ARG A 120 10.71 -14.59 -2.95
N SER A 121 10.18 -14.42 -1.75
CA SER A 121 9.67 -15.52 -0.93
C SER A 121 8.26 -15.95 -1.38
N LEU A 122 7.48 -15.02 -1.94
CA LEU A 122 6.16 -15.28 -2.53
C LEU A 122 6.22 -16.18 -3.78
N GLN A 123 7.29 -16.12 -4.57
CA GLN A 123 7.49 -17.02 -5.73
C GLN A 123 7.66 -18.51 -5.36
N ARG A 124 7.85 -18.84 -4.08
CA ARG A 124 7.96 -20.22 -3.57
C ARG A 124 6.74 -20.72 -2.80
N LEU A 125 5.71 -19.89 -2.66
CA LEU A 125 4.49 -20.20 -1.91
C LEU A 125 3.29 -20.54 -2.81
N THR A 126 3.49 -20.58 -4.13
CA THR A 126 2.49 -21.07 -5.09
C THR A 126 2.68 -22.58 -5.29
N VAL A 127 1.82 -23.37 -4.66
CA VAL A 127 1.38 -24.69 -5.14
C VAL A 127 -0.13 -24.64 -5.17
#